data_AF-A0A9D5CTG9-F1
#
_entry.id   AF-A0A9D5CTG9-F1
#
_cell.length_a   1.000
_cell.length_b   1.000
_cell.length_c   1.000
_cell.angle_alpha   90.00
_cell.angle_beta   90.00
_cell.angle_gamma   90.00
#
_symmetry.space_group_name_H-M   'P 1'
#
loop_
_entity.id
_entity.type
_entity.pdbx_description
1 polymer ?
#
loop_
_entity_poly.entity_id
_entity_poly.type
_entity_poly.pdbx_seq_one_letter_code
_entity_poly.pdbx_strand_id
1 'polypeptide(L)'
;MDAYVLKKELLKAESRYWNDIIEGYVRVFHLDKMKLRNVMDMRAGFGGFAAALIDLHIDCWVMNVVPTSGPDTLPVVYDRGLIGVNHDWCNIPGILLEMDRILRPGGHAYIRDSRFIIDEVKEITKAMGWRTELRDTAEGPYASRKVLMCQKQL
;
A
#
# COMPACT_ATOMS: atom_id res chain seq x y z
N MET A 1 -14.36 -27.96 13.37
CA MET A 1 -13.68 -27.71 12.08
C MET A 1 -13.16 -26.28 12.17
N ASP A 2 -11.90 -26.18 12.56
CA ASP A 2 -11.53 -25.21 13.58
C ASP A 2 -11.06 -23.88 13.00
N ALA A 3 -11.50 -22.78 13.62
CA ALA A 3 -11.17 -21.41 13.24
C ALA A 3 -9.66 -21.18 13.04
N TYR A 4 -8.81 -21.94 13.73
CA TYR A 4 -7.37 -21.94 13.58
C TYR A 4 -6.91 -22.35 12.17
N VAL A 5 -7.49 -23.42 11.61
CA VAL A 5 -7.15 -23.91 10.26
C VAL A 5 -7.58 -22.89 9.21
N LEU A 6 -8.78 -22.32 9.36
CA LEU A 6 -9.28 -21.29 8.45
C LEU A 6 -8.40 -20.04 8.44
N LYS A 7 -7.95 -19.58 9.62
CA LYS A 7 -7.07 -18.42 9.76
C LYS A 7 -5.70 -18.66 9.11
N LYS A 8 -5.15 -19.88 9.25
CA LYS A 8 -3.89 -20.29 8.62
C LYS A 8 -4.00 -20.33 7.09
N GLU A 9 -5.09 -20.86 6.55
CA GLU A 9 -5.32 -20.89 5.11
C GLU A 9 -5.53 -19.48 4.53
N LEU A 10 -6.23 -18.60 5.25
CA LEU A 10 -6.39 -17.20 4.86
C LEU A 10 -5.04 -16.47 4.78
N LEU A 11 -4.18 -16.65 5.78
CA LEU A 11 -2.83 -16.05 5.79
C LEU A 11 -1.97 -16.54 4.62
N LYS A 12 -2.03 -17.84 4.31
CA LYS A 12 -1.32 -18.39 3.14
C LYS A 12 -1.86 -17.85 1.83
N ALA A 13 -3.18 -17.77 1.68
CA ALA A 13 -3.82 -17.27 0.48
C ALA A 13 -3.45 -15.79 0.23
N GLU A 14 -3.49 -14.97 1.28
CA GLU A 14 -3.09 -13.56 1.21
C GLU A 14 -1.59 -13.40 0.87
N SER A 15 -0.72 -14.22 1.46
CA SER A 15 0.73 -14.16 1.19
C SER A 15 1.03 -14.52 -0.27
N ARG A 16 0.36 -15.55 -0.82
CA ARG A 16 0.46 -15.90 -2.25
C ARG A 16 -0.04 -14.76 -3.14
N TYR A 17 -1.22 -14.22 -2.84
CA TYR A 17 -1.81 -13.12 -3.59
C TYR A 17 -0.87 -11.91 -3.67
N TRP A 18 -0.27 -11.50 -2.55
CA TRP A 18 0.63 -10.35 -2.56
C TRP A 18 1.96 -10.63 -3.25
N ASN A 19 2.53 -11.84 -3.11
CA ASN A 19 3.72 -12.21 -3.86
C ASN A 19 3.50 -12.09 -5.38
N ASP A 20 2.39 -12.63 -5.90
CA ASP A 20 2.06 -12.52 -7.34
C ASP A 20 1.92 -11.06 -7.81
N ILE A 21 1.26 -10.22 -6.99
CA ILE A 21 1.04 -8.80 -7.29
C ILE A 21 2.36 -8.02 -7.29
N ILE A 22 3.20 -8.21 -6.26
CA ILE A 22 4.46 -7.49 -6.12
C ILE A 22 5.45 -7.94 -7.18
N GLU A 23 5.51 -9.22 -7.54
CA GLU A 23 6.28 -9.66 -8.70
C GLU A 23 5.84 -8.93 -9.98
N GLY A 24 4.53 -8.79 -10.18
CA GLY A 24 3.97 -8.00 -11.28
C GLY A 24 4.50 -6.55 -11.27
N TYR A 25 4.59 -5.93 -10.10
CA TYR A 25 5.11 -4.56 -9.97
C TYR A 25 6.63 -4.47 -10.16
N VAL A 26 7.39 -5.44 -9.69
CA VAL A 26 8.84 -5.53 -9.99
C VAL A 26 9.03 -5.61 -11.51
N ARG A 27 8.23 -6.42 -12.21
CA ARG A 27 8.29 -6.54 -13.68
C ARG A 27 7.89 -5.26 -14.42
N VAL A 28 6.76 -4.65 -14.05
CA VAL A 28 6.15 -3.54 -14.81
C VAL A 28 6.72 -2.17 -14.42
N PHE A 29 6.95 -1.95 -13.13
CA PHE A 29 7.41 -0.67 -12.60
C PHE A 29 8.90 -0.65 -12.29
N HIS A 30 9.61 -1.79 -12.43
CA HIS A 30 11.02 -1.91 -12.02
C HIS A 30 11.22 -1.47 -10.57
N LEU A 31 10.35 -1.93 -9.66
CA LEU A 31 10.41 -1.57 -8.23
C LEU A 31 11.77 -1.91 -7.60
N ASP A 32 12.42 -2.98 -8.06
CA ASP A 32 13.77 -3.38 -7.68
C ASP A 32 14.83 -2.31 -7.99
N LYS A 33 14.59 -1.51 -9.03
CA LYS A 33 15.46 -0.39 -9.44
C LYS A 33 15.06 0.92 -8.78
N MET A 34 13.83 1.02 -8.28
CA MET A 34 13.39 2.15 -7.50
C MET A 34 14.05 2.06 -6.12
N LYS A 35 14.87 3.05 -5.75
CA LYS A 35 15.53 3.12 -4.43
C LYS A 35 14.52 3.45 -3.31
N LEU A 36 13.52 2.59 -3.11
CA LEU A 36 12.47 2.71 -2.12
C LEU A 36 13.07 2.48 -0.73
N ARG A 37 13.16 3.53 0.08
CA ARG A 37 13.68 3.41 1.45
C ARG A 37 12.60 3.23 2.50
N ASN A 38 11.47 3.90 2.29
CA ASN A 38 10.34 3.88 3.21
C ASN A 38 9.05 3.70 2.40
N VAL A 39 8.26 2.72 2.79
CA VAL A 39 6.97 2.37 2.22
C VAL A 39 5.95 2.44 3.35
N MET A 40 4.80 3.04 3.09
CA MET A 40 3.70 3.07 4.03
C MET A 40 2.57 2.24 3.46
N ASP A 41 2.29 1.09 4.08
CA ASP A 41 1.15 0.25 3.74
C ASP A 41 -0.08 0.72 4.52
N MET A 42 -0.94 1.51 3.87
CA MET A 42 -2.08 2.15 4.52
C MET A 42 -3.24 1.20 4.83
N ARG A 43 -3.18 -0.05 4.36
CA ARG A 43 -4.20 -1.07 4.63
C ARG A 43 -3.55 -2.44 4.74
N ALA A 44 -2.84 -2.63 5.84
CA ALA A 44 -1.95 -3.77 6.03
C ALA A 44 -2.63 -5.14 5.94
N GLY A 45 -3.94 -5.24 6.25
CA GLY A 45 -4.60 -6.55 6.33
C GLY A 45 -3.88 -7.41 7.36
N PHE A 46 -3.40 -8.60 7.00
CA PHE A 46 -2.54 -9.40 7.90
C PHE A 46 -1.03 -9.27 7.59
N GLY A 47 -0.62 -8.15 6.99
CA GLY A 47 0.77 -7.81 6.67
C GLY A 47 1.31 -8.51 5.41
N GLY A 48 0.43 -9.01 4.54
CA GLY A 48 0.84 -9.79 3.36
C GLY A 48 1.67 -8.98 2.35
N PHE A 49 1.38 -7.69 2.18
CA PHE A 49 2.13 -6.80 1.29
C PHE A 49 3.58 -6.60 1.79
N ALA A 50 3.75 -6.28 3.07
CA ALA A 50 5.07 -6.14 3.68
C ALA A 50 5.86 -7.46 3.66
N ALA A 51 5.20 -8.58 3.93
CA ALA A 51 5.80 -9.90 3.84
C ALA A 51 6.29 -10.21 2.42
N ALA A 52 5.50 -9.90 1.39
CA ALA A 52 5.90 -10.11 0.00
C ALA A 52 7.12 -9.27 -0.41
N LEU A 53 7.25 -8.03 0.08
CA LEU A 53 8.44 -7.21 -0.16
C LEU A 53 9.70 -7.83 0.47
N ILE A 54 9.58 -8.42 1.66
CA ILE A 54 10.67 -9.14 2.32
C ILE A 54 11.03 -10.41 1.55
N ASP A 55 10.03 -11.22 1.17
CA ASP A 55 10.22 -12.47 0.42
C ASP A 55 10.93 -12.21 -0.93
N LEU A 56 10.60 -11.10 -1.60
CA LEU A 56 11.20 -10.66 -2.86
C LEU A 56 12.49 -9.85 -2.68
N HIS A 57 13.03 -9.77 -1.46
CA HIS A 57 14.30 -9.12 -1.14
C HIS A 57 14.37 -7.63 -1.55
N ILE A 58 13.23 -6.92 -1.45
CA ILE A 58 13.18 -5.48 -1.68
C ILE A 58 13.63 -4.76 -0.40
N ASP A 59 14.82 -4.18 -0.42
CA ASP A 59 15.40 -3.47 0.74
C ASP A 59 14.69 -2.14 1.01
N CYS A 60 13.60 -2.21 1.79
CA CYS A 60 12.81 -1.07 2.19
C CYS A 60 12.19 -1.25 3.58
N TRP A 61 11.99 -0.13 4.29
CA TRP A 61 11.22 -0.12 5.54
C TRP A 61 9.74 -0.01 5.23
N VAL A 62 8.92 -0.93 5.75
CA VAL A 62 7.46 -0.87 5.60
C VAL A 62 6.82 -0.52 6.92
N MET A 63 6.12 0.62 6.97
CA MET A 63 5.23 0.98 8.07
C MET A 63 3.82 0.49 7.72
N ASN A 64 3.31 -0.49 8.47
CA ASN A 64 1.98 -1.04 8.27
C ASN A 64 0.94 -0.22 9.06
N VAL A 65 -0.17 0.13 8.43
CA VAL A 65 -1.28 0.83 9.06
C VAL A 65 -2.51 -0.07 9.00
N VAL A 66 -3.10 -0.31 10.16
CA VAL A 66 -4.35 -1.03 10.31
C VAL A 66 -5.45 -0.01 10.61
N PRO A 67 -6.46 0.16 9.73
CA PRO A 67 -7.56 1.07 9.97
C PRO A 67 -8.41 0.60 11.15
N THR A 68 -8.74 1.50 12.07
CA THR A 68 -9.64 1.22 13.21
C THR A 68 -11.09 0.99 12.80
N SER A 69 -11.44 1.30 11.55
CA SER A 69 -12.77 1.06 10.96
C SER A 69 -13.03 -0.39 10.57
N GLY A 70 -12.03 -1.28 10.66
CA GLY A 70 -12.12 -2.70 10.34
C GLY A 70 -11.71 -3.63 11.50
N PRO A 71 -11.57 -4.93 11.24
CA PRO A 71 -11.05 -5.89 12.22
C PRO A 71 -9.63 -5.53 12.67
N ASP A 72 -9.35 -5.58 13.97
CA ASP A 72 -8.01 -5.33 14.51
C ASP A 72 -7.06 -6.50 14.16
N THR A 73 -6.28 -6.30 13.10
CA THR A 73 -5.28 -7.26 12.62
C THR A 73 -3.87 -6.93 13.10
N LEU A 74 -3.69 -5.86 13.88
CA LEU A 74 -2.39 -5.41 14.35
C LEU A 74 -1.62 -6.48 15.15
N PRO A 75 -2.26 -7.29 16.02
CA PRO A 75 -1.57 -8.41 16.68
C PRO A 75 -0.96 -9.40 15.68
N VAL A 76 -1.64 -9.67 14.56
CA VAL A 76 -1.14 -10.58 13.54
C VAL A 76 0.05 -9.98 12.78
N VAL A 77 0.03 -8.67 12.54
CA VAL A 77 1.17 -7.95 11.94
C VAL A 77 2.41 -8.09 12.85
N TYR A 78 2.26 -7.89 14.16
CA TYR A 78 3.34 -8.07 15.12
C TYR A 78 3.83 -9.51 15.24
N ASP A 79 2.92 -10.49 15.25
CA ASP A 79 3.27 -11.92 15.29
C ASP A 79 4.13 -12.35 14.08
N ARG A 80 4.07 -11.60 12.97
CA ARG A 80 4.91 -11.81 11.78
C ARG A 80 6.25 -11.07 11.81
N GLY A 81 6.54 -10.36 12.91
CA GLY A 81 7.75 -9.55 13.05
C GLY A 81 7.73 -8.24 12.26
N LEU A 82 6.55 -7.79 11.82
CA LEU A 82 6.37 -6.55 11.08
C LEU A 82 6.05 -5.39 12.03
N ILE A 83 6.40 -4.17 11.63
CA ILE A 83 6.04 -2.96 12.37
C ILE A 83 4.73 -2.43 11.83
N GLY A 84 3.80 -2.10 12.73
CA GLY A 84 2.57 -1.43 12.35
C GLY A 84 1.98 -0.54 13.43
N VAL A 85 0.96 0.23 13.06
CA VAL A 85 0.20 1.11 13.93
C VAL A 85 -1.29 1.01 13.62
N ASN A 86 -2.12 1.16 14.65
CA ASN A 86 -3.54 1.41 14.48
C ASN A 86 -3.75 2.90 14.27
N HIS A 87 -4.59 3.27 13.30
CA HIS A 87 -4.89 4.68 13.06
C HIS A 87 -6.31 4.86 12.54
N ASP A 88 -7.01 5.84 13.11
CA ASP A 88 -8.37 6.23 12.74
C ASP A 88 -8.34 7.28 11.63
N TRP A 89 -7.85 6.86 10.47
CA TRP A 89 -7.83 7.70 9.29
C TRP A 89 -9.26 8.02 8.86
N CYS A 90 -9.71 9.23 9.20
CA CYS A 90 -11.00 9.75 8.80
C CYS A 90 -10.87 10.48 7.46
N ASN A 91 -11.61 9.99 6.45
CA ASN A 91 -11.70 10.51 5.08
C ASN A 91 -10.38 10.61 4.27
N ILE A 92 -10.51 10.65 2.94
CA ILE A 92 -9.36 10.71 2.01
C ILE A 92 -8.56 12.02 2.16
N PRO A 93 -9.19 13.21 2.27
CA PRO A 93 -8.45 14.45 2.50
C PRO A 93 -7.53 14.42 3.74
N GLY A 94 -8.00 13.88 4.86
CA GLY A 94 -7.22 13.79 6.10
C GLY A 94 -5.96 12.92 5.93
N ILE A 95 -6.09 11.78 5.25
CA ILE A 95 -4.95 10.93 4.89
C ILE A 95 -3.94 11.70 4.05
N LEU A 96 -4.41 12.37 2.99
CA LEU A 96 -3.52 13.07 2.05
C LEU A 96 -2.79 14.25 2.72
N LEU A 97 -3.43 14.96 3.65
CA LEU A 97 -2.79 16.03 4.41
C LEU A 97 -1.67 15.51 5.33
N GLU A 98 -1.89 14.39 6.02
CA GLU A 98 -0.82 13.77 6.83
C GLU A 98 0.28 13.20 5.95
N MET A 99 -0.06 12.62 4.80
CA MET A 99 0.94 12.21 3.80
C MET A 99 1.78 13.40 3.36
N ASP A 100 1.18 14.58 3.12
CA ASP A 100 1.92 15.79 2.79
C ASP A 100 2.83 16.26 3.90
N ARG A 101 2.37 16.22 5.14
CA ARG A 101 3.20 16.58 6.30
C ARG A 101 4.43 15.68 6.45
N ILE A 102 4.30 14.40 6.10
CA ILE A 102 5.35 13.39 6.23
C ILE A 102 6.29 13.37 5.00
N LEU A 103 5.73 13.55 3.80
CA LEU A 103 6.46 13.45 2.55
C LEU A 103 7.37 14.68 2.37
N ARG A 104 8.68 14.44 2.24
CA ARG A 104 9.67 15.48 1.93
C ARG A 104 9.47 15.99 0.49
N PRO A 105 9.86 17.24 0.18
CA PRO A 105 9.85 17.73 -1.21
C PRO A 105 10.63 16.81 -2.14
N GLY A 106 10.09 16.54 -3.33
CA GLY A 106 10.64 15.56 -4.27
C GLY A 106 10.36 14.09 -3.92
N GLY A 107 9.73 13.83 -2.78
CA GLY A 107 9.26 12.51 -2.37
C GLY A 107 8.15 11.98 -3.28
N HIS A 108 8.05 10.66 -3.37
CA HIS A 108 7.07 9.97 -4.20
C HIS A 108 6.08 9.20 -3.32
N ALA A 109 4.81 9.21 -3.71
CA ALA A 109 3.75 8.39 -3.14
C ALA A 109 3.14 7.52 -4.25
N TYR A 110 2.88 6.26 -3.94
CA TYR A 110 2.25 5.31 -4.86
C TYR A 110 0.96 4.84 -4.21
N ILE A 111 -0.18 5.22 -4.77
CA ILE A 111 -1.50 4.96 -4.19
C ILE A 111 -2.21 3.96 -5.11
N ARG A 112 -2.58 2.80 -4.59
CA ARG A 112 -3.37 1.80 -5.33
C ARG A 112 -4.73 1.64 -4.68
N ASP A 113 -5.77 1.91 -5.44
CA ASP A 113 -7.15 1.67 -5.02
C ASP A 113 -8.04 1.42 -6.25
N SER A 114 -9.33 1.20 -6.00
CA SER A 114 -10.41 1.26 -6.97
C SER A 114 -10.39 2.56 -7.76
N ARG A 115 -10.83 2.50 -9.01
CA ARG A 115 -10.86 3.65 -9.92
C ARG A 115 -11.57 4.87 -9.33
N PHE A 116 -12.69 4.66 -8.64
CA PHE A 116 -13.47 5.73 -8.00
C PHE A 116 -12.63 6.51 -6.98
N ILE A 117 -11.94 5.79 -6.08
CA ILE A 117 -11.09 6.40 -5.05
C ILE A 117 -9.87 7.08 -5.68
N ILE A 118 -9.29 6.47 -6.71
CA ILE A 118 -8.14 7.05 -7.41
C ILE A 118 -8.50 8.37 -8.11
N ASP A 119 -9.67 8.47 -8.72
CA ASP A 119 -10.13 9.70 -9.35
C ASP A 119 -10.34 10.80 -8.28
N GLU A 120 -10.89 10.48 -7.12
CA GLU A 120 -11.03 11.41 -5.99
C GLU A 120 -9.66 11.88 -5.44
N VAL A 121 -8.76 10.93 -5.16
CA VAL A 121 -7.40 11.22 -4.68
C VAL A 121 -6.64 12.09 -5.67
N LYS A 122 -6.78 11.83 -6.97
CA LYS A 122 -6.12 12.58 -8.04
C LYS A 122 -6.54 14.05 -8.04
N GLU A 123 -7.82 14.35 -7.84
CA GLU A 123 -8.29 15.73 -7.79
C GLU A 123 -7.76 16.46 -6.54
N ILE A 124 -7.75 15.80 -5.39
CA ILE A 124 -7.20 16.38 -4.15
C ILE A 124 -5.69 16.60 -4.27
N THR A 125 -4.93 15.60 -4.71
CA THR A 125 -3.47 15.70 -4.84
C THR A 125 -3.03 16.75 -5.87
N LYS A 126 -3.78 16.92 -6.97
CA LYS A 126 -3.57 18.06 -7.88
C LYS A 126 -3.82 19.39 -7.20
N ALA A 127 -4.90 19.52 -6.41
CA ALA A 127 -5.20 20.74 -5.67
C ALA A 127 -4.12 21.09 -4.63
N MET A 128 -3.44 20.07 -4.09
CA MET A 128 -2.27 20.21 -3.21
C MET A 128 -0.97 20.54 -3.95
N GLY A 129 -0.98 20.66 -5.29
CA GLY A 129 0.20 20.97 -6.09
C GLY A 129 1.13 19.77 -6.33
N TRP A 130 0.68 18.54 -6.07
CA TRP A 130 1.46 17.34 -6.36
C TRP A 130 1.41 17.02 -7.86
N ARG A 131 2.51 16.51 -8.40
CA ARG A 131 2.54 15.97 -9.76
C ARG A 131 2.02 14.55 -9.73
N THR A 132 0.95 14.26 -10.48
CA THR A 132 0.31 12.95 -10.48
C THR A 132 0.37 12.28 -11.85
N GLU A 133 0.62 10.98 -11.89
CA GLU A 133 0.60 10.13 -13.08
C GLU A 133 -0.23 8.87 -12.79
N LEU A 134 -1.29 8.64 -13.57
CA LEU A 134 -2.12 7.44 -13.44
C LEU A 134 -1.52 6.31 -14.28
N ARG A 135 -1.35 5.14 -13.67
CA ARG A 135 -0.87 3.93 -14.34
C ARG A 135 -1.80 2.74 -14.12
N ASP A 136 -1.80 1.87 -15.12
CA ASP A 136 -2.46 0.57 -15.05
C ASP A 136 -1.67 -0.39 -14.16
N THR A 137 -2.39 -1.28 -13.49
CA THR A 137 -1.77 -2.40 -12.75
C THR A 137 -1.34 -3.49 -13.73
N ALA A 138 -0.59 -4.49 -13.24
CA ALA A 138 -0.27 -5.70 -14.01
C ALA A 138 -1.52 -6.49 -14.47
N GLU A 139 -2.70 -6.20 -13.91
CA GLU A 139 -3.99 -6.77 -14.30
C GLU A 139 -4.55 -6.17 -15.60
N GLY A 140 -3.94 -5.09 -16.11
CA GLY A 140 -4.25 -4.49 -17.43
C GLY A 140 -5.19 -3.27 -17.40
N PRO A 141 -5.56 -2.74 -18.58
CA PRO A 141 -6.29 -1.47 -18.70
C PRO A 141 -7.75 -1.54 -18.21
N TYR A 142 -8.34 -2.73 -18.15
CA TYR A 142 -9.71 -2.95 -17.66
C TYR A 142 -9.78 -3.36 -16.18
N ALA A 143 -8.65 -3.36 -15.48
CA ALA A 143 -8.60 -3.68 -14.06
C ALA A 143 -9.43 -2.69 -13.23
N SER A 144 -10.13 -3.22 -12.23
CA SER A 144 -10.94 -2.42 -11.29
C SER A 144 -10.08 -1.53 -10.39
N ARG A 145 -8.80 -1.86 -10.23
CA ARG A 145 -7.80 -1.12 -9.45
C ARG A 145 -6.78 -0.45 -10.36
N LYS A 146 -6.38 0.76 -9.98
CA LYS A 146 -5.35 1.56 -10.66
C LYS A 146 -4.27 1.99 -9.66
N VAL A 147 -3.11 2.40 -10.18
CA VAL A 147 -2.02 2.96 -9.38
C VAL A 147 -1.86 4.42 -9.76
N LEU A 148 -2.01 5.32 -8.80
CA LEU A 148 -1.68 6.73 -8.92
C LEU A 148 -0.30 6.96 -8.34
N MET A 149 0.64 7.37 -9.19
CA MET A 149 1.96 7.82 -8.77
C MET A 149 1.92 9.31 -8.55
N CYS A 150 2.28 9.77 -7.37
CA CYS A 150 2.33 11.18 -7.02
C CYS A 150 3.74 11.58 -6.63
N GLN A 151 4.15 12.80 -6.97
CA GLN A 151 5.40 13.40 -6.56
C GLN A 151 5.13 14.78 -5.94
N LYS A 152 5.50 14.94 -4.67
CA LYS A 152 5.40 16.22 -3.98
C LYS A 152 6.37 17.21 -4.60
N GLN A 153 5.86 18.34 -5.06
CA GLN A 153 6.68 19.43 -5.61
C GLN A 153 7.28 20.27 -4.47
N LEU A 154 8.31 21.05 -4.81
CA LEU A 154 8.96 22.02 -3.90
C LEU A 154 8.06 23.22 -3.63
#